data_AF-Q8C8I0-F1
#
_entry.id   AF-Q8C8I0-F1
#
_cell.length_a   1.000
_cell.length_b   1.000
_cell.length_c   1.000
_cell.angle_alpha   90.00
_cell.angle_beta   90.00
_cell.angle_gamma   90.00
#
_symmetry.space_group_name_H-M   'P 1'
#
loop_
_entity.id
_entity.type
_entity.pdbx_description
1 polymer ?
#
loop_
_entity_poly.entity_id
_entity_poly.type
_entity_poly.pdbx_seq_one_letter_code
_entity_poly.pdbx_strand_id
1 'polypeptide(L)'
;AEALINPIKHVSLMDQRAKQLAALIGESEAQASTETYQETPCQQPGSQLPSNPTPNPLDASPRWPPGPTTSSTSSSLSSPGQRDDLIASILSEVTPTPLEELRSHKAMVKLRSRQDRDLRELHKKHQRKAVALTRRLLDGLAQARAEGKCRPSPSALGKATNSEDVKEEEEAKQYREFQNRQVQSLLELREAQADVETKRKLEHLRQAHQRLKEVVLDTHTTQFKRLKELNEREKKELQKILDRKRNNSISEAKTREKHKKEVELTEINRRHITESVNSIRRLEEAQKQRHERLVAGQQQVLQQLEEEEPKLLAQLTQECQEQRERLPQEIRRCLLGETAEGLGDGPLVACASNGHAPGSGGHLSSADSESQEENTQL
;
A
#
# COMPACT_ATOMS: atom_id res chain seq x y z
N ALA A 1 -20.97 -48.54 -0.46
CA ALA A 1 -20.24 -47.47 0.27
C ALA A 1 -18.79 -47.32 -0.23
N GLU A 2 -17.98 -48.38 -0.27
CA GLU A 2 -16.53 -48.29 -0.54
C GLU A 2 -16.15 -47.59 -1.86
N ALA A 3 -16.96 -47.70 -2.92
CA ALA A 3 -16.75 -47.04 -4.22
C ALA A 3 -16.66 -45.50 -4.16
N LEU A 4 -17.36 -44.86 -3.19
CA LEU A 4 -17.32 -43.41 -2.99
C LEU A 4 -16.19 -42.96 -2.05
N ILE A 5 -15.62 -43.89 -1.27
CA ILE A 5 -14.61 -43.62 -0.25
C ILE A 5 -13.20 -43.89 -0.79
N ASN A 6 -13.05 -44.86 -1.71
CA ASN A 6 -11.75 -45.15 -2.32
C ASN A 6 -11.88 -45.70 -3.76
N PRO A 7 -12.08 -44.83 -4.77
CA PRO A 7 -12.45 -45.25 -6.13
C PRO A 7 -11.36 -46.08 -6.83
N ILE A 8 -10.07 -45.80 -6.59
CA ILE A 8 -8.94 -46.54 -7.19
C ILE A 8 -8.94 -48.00 -6.72
N LYS A 9 -9.16 -48.23 -5.42
CA LYS A 9 -9.26 -49.57 -4.83
C LYS A 9 -10.47 -50.33 -5.39
N HIS A 10 -11.60 -49.64 -5.58
CA HIS A 10 -12.81 -50.24 -6.15
C HIS A 10 -12.60 -50.68 -7.61
N VAL A 11 -11.97 -49.85 -8.45
CA VAL A 11 -11.65 -50.21 -9.84
C VAL A 11 -10.70 -51.42 -9.89
N SER A 12 -9.64 -51.42 -9.08
CA SER A 12 -8.70 -52.55 -8.99
C SER A 12 -9.38 -53.86 -8.58
N LEU A 13 -10.35 -53.80 -7.64
CA LEU A 13 -11.14 -54.96 -7.23
C LEU A 13 -12.09 -55.46 -8.33
N MET A 14 -12.66 -54.56 -9.14
CA MET A 14 -13.47 -54.94 -10.31
C MET A 14 -12.61 -55.63 -11.38
N ASP A 15 -11.43 -55.09 -11.67
CA ASP A 15 -10.44 -55.69 -12.58
C ASP A 15 -10.02 -57.10 -12.14
N GLN A 16 -9.82 -57.31 -10.84
CA GLN A 16 -9.48 -58.61 -10.27
C GLN A 16 -10.62 -59.62 -10.46
N ARG A 17 -11.88 -59.21 -10.22
CA ARG A 17 -13.07 -60.05 -10.45
C ARG A 17 -13.29 -60.36 -11.93
N ALA A 18 -13.06 -59.39 -12.82
CA ALA A 18 -13.15 -59.60 -14.27
C ALA A 18 -12.13 -60.65 -14.74
N LYS A 19 -10.90 -60.62 -14.23
CA LYS A 19 -9.86 -61.62 -14.52
C LYS A 19 -10.22 -63.02 -13.98
N GLN A 20 -10.82 -63.10 -12.80
CA GLN A 20 -11.32 -64.37 -12.24
C GLN A 20 -12.49 -64.95 -13.06
N LEU A 21 -13.42 -64.10 -13.52
CA LEU A 21 -14.51 -64.53 -14.41
C LEU A 21 -13.97 -64.99 -15.77
N ALA A 22 -13.01 -64.27 -16.37
CA ALA A 22 -12.38 -64.68 -17.62
C ALA A 22 -11.66 -66.04 -17.49
N ALA A 23 -10.98 -66.29 -16.37
CA ALA A 23 -10.35 -67.59 -16.09
C ALA A 23 -11.38 -68.73 -15.95
N LEU A 24 -12.56 -68.47 -15.38
CA LEU A 24 -13.63 -69.46 -15.24
C LEU A 24 -14.41 -69.72 -16.55
N ILE A 25 -14.43 -68.75 -17.47
CA ILE A 25 -15.09 -68.87 -18.78
C ILE A 25 -14.16 -69.50 -19.84
N GLY A 26 -12.84 -69.45 -19.62
CA GLY A 26 -11.82 -69.87 -20.59
C GLY A 26 -11.66 -71.36 -20.86
N GLU A 27 -12.39 -72.25 -20.18
CA GLU A 27 -12.27 -73.72 -20.34
C GLU A 27 -13.54 -74.38 -20.92
N SER A 28 -14.43 -73.62 -21.56
CA SER A 28 -15.64 -74.19 -22.19
C SER A 28 -16.03 -73.48 -23.49
N GLU A 29 -15.20 -73.63 -24.52
CA GLU A 29 -15.64 -74.00 -25.88
C GLU A 29 -14.42 -74.30 -26.77
N ALA A 30 -14.22 -75.59 -27.07
CA ALA A 30 -13.30 -76.01 -28.12
C ALA A 30 -14.01 -76.03 -29.48
N GLN A 31 -13.23 -75.89 -30.56
CA GLN A 31 -13.61 -76.10 -31.97
C GLN A 31 -14.39 -74.97 -32.70
N ALA A 32 -13.64 -73.95 -33.13
CA ALA A 32 -13.77 -73.42 -34.50
C ALA A 32 -12.44 -72.80 -34.98
N SER A 33 -11.72 -73.54 -35.84
CA SER A 33 -10.65 -73.13 -36.78
C SER A 33 -9.93 -71.79 -36.55
N THR A 34 -8.69 -71.72 -36.06
CA THR A 34 -7.44 -72.18 -36.72
C THR A 34 -7.25 -71.60 -38.14
N GLU A 35 -6.33 -70.64 -38.29
CA GLU A 35 -5.15 -70.71 -39.18
C GLU A 35 -4.06 -69.75 -38.63
N THR A 36 -3.00 -70.26 -38.00
CA THR A 36 -1.68 -70.57 -38.58
C THR A 36 -0.75 -69.36 -38.75
N TYR A 37 0.31 -69.27 -37.93
CA TYR A 37 1.73 -69.12 -38.34
C TYR A 37 2.61 -69.25 -37.08
N GLN A 38 3.67 -70.06 -37.15
CA GLN A 38 4.48 -70.49 -36.02
C GLN A 38 5.99 -70.29 -36.28
N GLU A 39 6.74 -70.01 -35.21
CA GLU A 39 8.21 -70.17 -35.05
C GLU A 39 9.15 -69.36 -35.99
N THR A 40 10.44 -69.08 -35.69
CA THR A 40 11.39 -69.68 -34.72
C THR A 40 12.44 -68.63 -34.26
N PRO A 41 13.07 -68.73 -33.06
CA PRO A 41 14.11 -67.78 -32.57
C PRO A 41 15.55 -68.33 -32.62
N CYS A 42 16.59 -67.46 -32.61
CA CYS A 42 17.90 -67.74 -31.95
C CYS A 42 18.98 -66.61 -31.92
N GLN A 43 19.69 -66.56 -30.78
CA GLN A 43 21.14 -66.31 -30.55
C GLN A 43 21.80 -64.90 -30.59
N GLN A 44 22.44 -64.56 -29.46
CA GLN A 44 23.65 -63.70 -29.28
C GLN A 44 24.93 -64.53 -29.59
N PRO A 45 26.12 -63.94 -29.89
CA PRO A 45 27.03 -63.21 -28.96
C PRO A 45 27.52 -61.86 -29.58
N GLY A 46 28.32 -60.97 -28.97
CA GLY A 46 29.05 -60.97 -27.70
C GLY A 46 30.53 -60.56 -27.90
N SER A 47 31.03 -59.60 -27.10
CA SER A 47 32.45 -59.31 -26.77
C SER A 47 33.23 -58.14 -27.45
N GLN A 48 34.09 -57.51 -26.62
CA GLN A 48 35.27 -56.64 -26.86
C GLN A 48 35.16 -55.12 -27.15
N LEU A 49 35.65 -54.33 -26.18
CA LEU A 49 36.40 -53.04 -26.29
C LEU A 49 37.87 -53.33 -26.68
N PRO A 50 38.77 -52.37 -27.06
CA PRO A 50 38.88 -50.94 -26.69
C PRO A 50 39.03 -50.02 -27.95
N SER A 51 39.54 -48.77 -27.99
CA SER A 51 40.37 -47.94 -27.08
C SER A 51 40.16 -46.42 -27.29
N ASN A 52 40.73 -45.59 -26.40
CA ASN A 52 41.02 -44.16 -26.63
C ASN A 52 42.43 -44.00 -27.24
N PRO A 53 42.70 -42.95 -28.05
CA PRO A 53 43.66 -41.95 -27.55
C PRO A 53 43.37 -40.48 -27.92
N THR A 54 43.91 -39.60 -27.09
CA THR A 54 44.14 -38.15 -27.25
C THR A 54 45.56 -37.88 -26.68
N PRO A 55 46.26 -36.73 -26.89
CA PRO A 55 45.79 -35.42 -27.36
C PRO A 55 46.75 -34.62 -28.30
N ASN A 56 46.48 -33.31 -28.45
CA ASN A 56 47.40 -32.18 -28.78
C ASN A 56 47.76 -31.89 -30.26
N PRO A 57 48.18 -30.64 -30.59
CA PRO A 57 47.72 -29.33 -30.07
C PRO A 57 47.64 -28.19 -31.14
N LEU A 58 47.07 -27.02 -30.76
CA LEU A 58 47.22 -25.67 -31.38
C LEU A 58 46.89 -25.49 -32.89
N ASP A 59 46.00 -24.55 -33.24
CA ASP A 59 46.42 -23.22 -33.74
C ASP A 59 45.27 -22.18 -33.86
N ALA A 60 45.66 -20.89 -33.87
CA ALA A 60 45.06 -19.70 -34.48
C ALA A 60 43.53 -19.50 -34.53
N SER A 61 43.06 -18.57 -33.69
CA SER A 61 41.94 -17.69 -34.05
C SER A 61 42.43 -16.57 -34.98
N PRO A 62 41.61 -16.13 -35.95
CA PRO A 62 41.21 -14.72 -35.88
C PRO A 62 39.74 -14.45 -36.24
N ARG A 63 39.05 -13.78 -35.31
CA ARG A 63 38.31 -12.50 -35.49
C ARG A 63 37.64 -12.25 -36.86
N TRP A 64 36.31 -12.04 -36.89
CA TRP A 64 35.58 -10.85 -37.42
C TRP A 64 34.04 -11.09 -37.26
N PRO A 65 33.20 -10.05 -37.10
CA PRO A 65 31.77 -10.20 -36.75
C PRO A 65 30.81 -10.05 -37.96
N PRO A 66 29.57 -10.57 -37.85
CA PRO A 66 28.41 -10.04 -38.57
C PRO A 66 27.28 -9.58 -37.63
N GLY A 67 26.51 -8.58 -38.09
CA GLY A 67 25.39 -7.96 -37.36
C GLY A 67 24.06 -8.73 -37.42
N PRO A 68 22.93 -8.06 -37.08
CA PRO A 68 21.67 -8.73 -36.77
C PRO A 68 20.93 -9.21 -38.03
N THR A 69 20.96 -10.52 -38.28
CA THR A 69 20.10 -11.16 -39.27
C THR A 69 18.73 -11.51 -38.66
N THR A 70 17.73 -10.70 -39.02
CA THR A 70 16.33 -11.10 -38.91
C THR A 70 16.07 -12.32 -39.80
N SER A 71 15.93 -13.50 -39.21
CA SER A 71 15.44 -14.69 -39.91
C SER A 71 14.51 -15.49 -39.01
N SER A 72 13.21 -15.20 -39.13
CA SER A 72 12.11 -15.93 -38.51
C SER A 72 12.00 -17.33 -39.12
N THR A 73 12.94 -18.22 -38.78
CA THR A 73 12.85 -19.64 -39.10
C THR A 73 12.11 -20.39 -38.00
N SER A 74 11.30 -21.35 -38.43
CA SER A 74 10.38 -22.15 -37.60
C SER A 74 11.14 -23.05 -36.61
N SER A 75 11.57 -22.45 -35.50
CA SER A 75 12.11 -23.21 -34.37
C SER A 75 10.99 -23.98 -33.66
N SER A 76 11.09 -25.31 -33.72
CA SER A 76 10.35 -26.17 -32.81
C SER A 76 10.73 -25.80 -31.37
N LEU A 77 9.74 -25.40 -30.56
CA LEU A 77 9.88 -25.00 -29.14
C LEU A 77 10.21 -26.21 -28.23
N SER A 78 11.26 -26.94 -28.60
CA SER A 78 11.72 -28.18 -27.99
C SER A 78 12.51 -27.92 -26.71
N SER A 79 13.14 -26.75 -26.62
CA SER A 79 13.98 -26.33 -25.50
C SER A 79 13.16 -25.75 -24.34
N PRO A 80 13.44 -26.12 -23.08
CA PRO A 80 12.70 -25.60 -21.92
C PRO A 80 12.66 -24.07 -21.82
N GLY A 81 13.76 -23.37 -22.09
CA GLY A 81 13.85 -21.91 -21.95
C GLY A 81 12.83 -21.15 -22.80
N GLN A 82 12.67 -21.50 -24.08
CA GLN A 82 11.73 -20.84 -24.99
C GLN A 82 10.26 -20.93 -24.54
N ARG A 83 9.92 -21.93 -23.70
CA ARG A 83 8.58 -22.05 -23.12
C ARG A 83 8.39 -21.13 -21.92
N ASP A 84 9.41 -20.98 -21.10
CA ASP A 84 9.40 -20.05 -19.97
C ASP A 84 9.42 -18.59 -20.47
N ASP A 85 10.15 -18.29 -21.56
CA ASP A 85 10.13 -16.99 -22.27
C ASP A 85 8.74 -16.64 -22.82
N LEU A 86 8.07 -17.60 -23.47
CA LEU A 86 6.69 -17.41 -23.97
C LEU A 86 5.71 -17.11 -22.83
N ILE A 87 5.85 -17.80 -21.69
CA ILE A 87 5.00 -17.57 -20.52
C ILE A 87 5.30 -16.21 -19.90
N ALA A 88 6.57 -15.82 -19.78
CA ALA A 88 6.96 -14.49 -19.33
C ALA A 88 6.40 -13.37 -20.23
N SER A 89 6.38 -13.58 -21.55
CA SER A 89 5.79 -12.63 -22.51
C SER A 89 4.26 -12.52 -22.45
N ILE A 90 3.56 -13.55 -21.97
CA ILE A 90 2.09 -13.52 -21.78
C ILE A 90 1.74 -12.90 -20.43
N LEU A 91 2.59 -13.10 -19.41
CA LEU A 91 2.36 -12.63 -18.06
C LEU A 91 2.50 -11.11 -17.94
N SER A 92 1.39 -10.43 -17.66
CA SER A 92 1.44 -9.01 -17.29
C SER A 92 2.01 -8.80 -15.88
N GLU A 93 2.81 -7.76 -15.68
CA GLU A 93 3.24 -7.36 -14.34
C GLU A 93 2.06 -6.78 -13.53
N VAL A 94 2.00 -7.10 -12.24
CA VAL A 94 0.98 -6.59 -11.31
C VAL A 94 1.63 -6.26 -9.98
N THR A 95 1.63 -4.98 -9.62
CA THR A 95 2.19 -4.45 -8.37
C THR A 95 1.08 -4.05 -7.38
N PRO A 96 1.34 -4.05 -6.06
CA PRO A 96 0.42 -3.47 -5.08
C PRO A 96 0.33 -1.95 -5.29
N THR A 97 -0.84 -1.36 -5.05
CA THR A 97 -0.99 0.10 -5.08
C THR A 97 -0.26 0.70 -3.88
N PRO A 98 0.67 1.66 -4.06
CA PRO A 98 1.45 2.21 -2.97
C PRO A 98 0.59 3.04 -2.00
N LEU A 99 1.01 3.11 -0.74
CA LEU A 99 0.25 3.75 0.34
C LEU A 99 -0.07 5.24 0.06
N GLU A 100 0.80 5.96 -0.66
CA GLU A 100 0.58 7.37 -0.98
C GLU A 100 -0.58 7.60 -1.97
N GLU A 101 -0.73 6.73 -2.98
CA GLU A 101 -1.90 6.77 -3.86
C GLU A 101 -3.20 6.54 -3.06
N LEU A 102 -3.18 5.61 -2.10
CA LEU A 102 -4.32 5.33 -1.23
C LEU A 102 -4.65 6.51 -0.30
N ARG A 103 -3.65 7.27 0.17
CA ARG A 103 -3.83 8.52 0.94
C ARG A 103 -4.49 9.63 0.10
N SER A 104 -4.23 9.67 -1.21
CA SER A 104 -4.86 10.61 -2.15
C SER A 104 -6.31 10.26 -2.52
N HIS A 105 -6.80 9.07 -2.14
CA HIS A 105 -8.12 8.58 -2.52
C HIS A 105 -9.25 9.55 -2.15
N LYS A 106 -10.22 9.73 -3.05
CA LYS A 106 -11.32 10.72 -2.94
C LYS A 106 -12.07 10.68 -1.60
N ALA A 107 -12.20 9.50 -0.98
CA ALA A 107 -12.82 9.37 0.34
C ALA A 107 -11.96 9.97 1.47
N MET A 108 -10.64 9.79 1.42
CA MET A 108 -9.68 10.35 2.38
C MET A 108 -9.61 11.88 2.27
N VAL A 109 -9.54 12.42 1.05
CA VAL A 109 -9.53 13.86 0.80
C VAL A 109 -10.80 14.53 1.33
N LYS A 110 -11.97 13.91 1.13
CA LYS A 110 -13.24 14.39 1.69
C LYS A 110 -13.27 14.35 3.22
N LEU A 111 -12.72 13.30 3.83
CA LEU A 111 -12.64 13.17 5.29
C LEU A 111 -11.75 14.25 5.90
N ARG A 112 -10.53 14.44 5.37
CA ARG A 112 -9.61 15.52 5.79
C ARG A 112 -10.28 16.89 5.69
N SER A 113 -10.90 17.20 4.54
CA SER A 113 -11.65 18.45 4.33
C SER A 113 -12.80 18.67 5.34
N ARG A 114 -13.44 17.62 5.84
CA ARG A 114 -14.45 17.69 6.92
C ARG A 114 -13.78 17.96 8.27
N GLN A 115 -12.71 17.23 8.59
CA GLN A 115 -11.94 17.38 9.83
C GLN A 115 -11.37 18.81 9.97
N ASP A 116 -10.82 19.37 8.89
CA ASP A 116 -10.34 20.76 8.86
C ASP A 116 -11.46 21.78 9.14
N ARG A 117 -12.70 21.54 8.66
CA ARG A 117 -13.84 22.44 8.96
C ARG A 117 -14.21 22.38 10.44
N ASP A 118 -14.34 21.17 10.99
CA ASP A 118 -14.65 20.93 12.40
C ASP A 118 -13.62 21.58 13.34
N LEU A 119 -12.32 21.39 13.10
CA LEU A 119 -11.26 22.05 13.87
C LEU A 119 -11.29 23.58 13.74
N ARG A 120 -11.47 24.13 12.52
CA ARG A 120 -11.60 25.59 12.33
C ARG A 120 -12.80 26.18 13.06
N GLU A 121 -13.93 25.47 13.12
CA GLU A 121 -15.10 25.91 13.88
C GLU A 121 -14.89 25.81 15.39
N LEU A 122 -14.20 24.78 15.86
CA LEU A 122 -13.81 24.61 17.26
C LEU A 122 -12.88 25.74 17.72
N HIS A 123 -11.78 26.00 16.99
CA HIS A 123 -10.85 27.08 17.28
C HIS A 123 -11.54 28.45 17.29
N LYS A 124 -12.46 28.73 16.34
CA LYS A 124 -13.27 29.97 16.35
C LYS A 124 -14.14 30.11 17.60
N LYS A 125 -14.72 29.02 18.12
CA LYS A 125 -15.51 29.03 19.37
C LYS A 125 -14.61 29.28 20.58
N HIS A 126 -13.43 28.65 20.62
CA HIS A 126 -12.45 28.81 21.69
C HIS A 126 -11.86 30.23 21.73
N GLN A 127 -11.42 30.76 20.59
CA GLN A 127 -10.89 32.11 20.45
C GLN A 127 -11.89 33.17 20.92
N ARG A 128 -13.17 33.07 20.53
CA ARG A 128 -14.22 34.00 20.99
C ARG A 128 -14.37 34.00 22.51
N LYS A 129 -14.38 32.81 23.15
CA LYS A 129 -14.45 32.67 24.61
C LYS A 129 -13.20 33.22 25.29
N ALA A 130 -12.02 32.89 24.77
CA ALA A 130 -10.74 33.33 25.30
C ALA A 130 -10.62 34.86 25.27
N VAL A 131 -10.85 35.50 24.12
CA VAL A 131 -10.78 36.96 23.97
C VAL A 131 -11.80 37.67 24.88
N ALA A 132 -13.03 37.15 25.00
CA ALA A 132 -14.04 37.71 25.88
C ALA A 132 -13.64 37.62 27.36
N LEU A 133 -13.05 36.50 27.80
CA LEU A 133 -12.53 36.37 29.16
C LEU A 133 -11.30 37.27 29.38
N THR A 134 -10.28 37.19 28.51
CA THR A 134 -9.06 38.01 28.61
C THR A 134 -9.37 39.50 28.75
N ARG A 135 -10.31 40.04 27.97
CA ARG A 135 -10.75 41.43 28.12
C ARG A 135 -11.30 41.72 29.52
N ARG A 136 -12.25 40.90 30.00
CA ARG A 136 -12.83 41.05 31.35
C ARG A 136 -11.78 40.98 32.47
N LEU A 137 -10.78 40.11 32.34
CA LEU A 137 -9.69 40.00 33.31
C LEU A 137 -8.78 41.23 33.29
N LEU A 138 -8.43 41.74 32.10
CA LEU A 138 -7.65 42.98 31.94
C LEU A 138 -8.40 44.21 32.48
N ASP A 139 -9.71 44.32 32.23
CA ASP A 139 -10.56 45.38 32.77
C ASP A 139 -10.54 45.37 34.31
N GLY A 140 -10.65 44.17 34.92
CA GLY A 140 -10.57 43.99 36.37
C GLY A 140 -9.19 44.31 36.96
N LEU A 141 -8.10 43.95 36.27
CA LEU A 141 -6.72 44.33 36.64
C LEU A 141 -6.53 45.85 36.60
N ALA A 142 -7.04 46.51 35.56
CA ALA A 142 -6.98 47.96 35.42
C ALA A 142 -7.77 48.68 36.52
N GLN A 143 -8.98 48.21 36.83
CA GLN A 143 -9.81 48.76 37.90
C GLN A 143 -9.13 48.61 39.27
N ALA A 144 -8.64 47.42 39.63
CA ALA A 144 -7.95 47.19 40.91
C ALA A 144 -6.68 48.07 41.05
N ARG A 145 -5.93 48.27 39.95
CA ARG A 145 -4.76 49.17 39.92
C ARG A 145 -5.13 50.65 40.07
N ALA A 146 -6.33 51.06 39.64
CA ALA A 146 -6.83 52.41 39.82
C ALA A 146 -7.34 52.63 41.25
N GLU A 147 -8.12 51.68 41.80
CA GLU A 147 -8.66 51.77 43.17
C GLU A 147 -7.56 51.85 44.23
N GLY A 148 -6.49 51.05 44.10
CA GLY A 148 -5.32 51.13 44.99
C GLY A 148 -4.57 52.46 44.94
N LYS A 149 -4.67 53.22 43.83
CA LYS A 149 -4.08 54.56 43.68
C LYS A 149 -5.01 55.70 44.09
N CYS A 150 -6.31 55.42 44.19
CA CYS A 150 -7.36 56.39 44.51
C CYS A 150 -7.77 56.37 46.00
N ARG A 151 -7.04 55.69 46.88
CA ARG A 151 -7.11 55.91 48.34
C ARG A 151 -6.13 57.03 48.75
N PRO A 152 -6.58 58.28 48.92
CA PRO A 152 -5.75 59.29 49.58
C PRO A 152 -5.54 58.88 51.05
N SER A 153 -4.29 58.88 51.52
CA SER A 153 -3.99 58.68 52.94
C SER A 153 -4.58 59.83 53.77
N PRO A 154 -5.43 59.56 54.78
CA PRO A 154 -6.01 60.58 55.62
C PRO A 154 -5.08 60.92 56.81
N SER A 155 -3.92 61.51 56.54
CA SER A 155 -3.02 62.23 57.48
C SER A 155 -1.89 62.89 56.67
N ALA A 156 -1.58 64.19 56.70
CA ALA A 156 -1.66 65.18 57.76
C ALA A 156 -0.84 64.80 59.02
N LEU A 157 0.41 65.24 59.05
CA LEU A 157 1.33 65.26 60.20
C LEU A 157 1.63 63.92 60.93
N GLY A 158 2.82 63.38 60.65
CA GLY A 158 3.74 63.00 61.73
C GLY A 158 3.87 61.52 62.12
N LYS A 159 5.00 60.93 61.69
CA LYS A 159 5.84 60.00 62.48
C LYS A 159 5.23 58.63 62.84
N ALA A 160 5.12 57.72 61.86
CA ALA A 160 5.01 56.27 62.12
C ALA A 160 5.44 55.37 60.93
N THR A 161 6.64 55.58 60.35
CA THR A 161 7.12 54.86 59.14
C THR A 161 6.89 53.34 59.18
N ASN A 162 7.21 52.68 60.28
CA ASN A 162 7.15 51.22 60.38
C ASN A 162 5.72 50.62 60.38
N SER A 163 4.65 51.42 60.51
CA SER A 163 3.25 50.94 60.54
C SER A 163 2.52 51.16 59.21
N GLU A 164 3.02 52.05 58.36
CA GLU A 164 2.49 52.29 57.02
C GLU A 164 3.13 51.32 56.02
N ASP A 165 4.46 51.13 56.09
CA ASP A 165 5.21 50.17 55.24
C ASP A 165 4.62 48.74 55.28
N VAL A 166 4.25 48.26 56.47
CA VAL A 166 3.67 46.91 56.65
C VAL A 166 2.30 46.77 55.98
N LYS A 167 1.48 47.84 56.00
CA LYS A 167 0.16 47.84 55.34
C LYS A 167 0.29 47.91 53.83
N GLU A 168 1.23 48.70 53.31
CA GLU A 168 1.52 48.77 51.89
C GLU A 168 2.04 47.42 51.36
N GLU A 169 2.89 46.72 52.13
CA GLU A 169 3.35 45.37 51.77
C GLU A 169 2.19 44.35 51.77
N GLU A 170 1.23 44.45 52.69
CA GLU A 170 0.02 43.62 52.72
C GLU A 170 -0.93 43.92 51.55
N GLU A 171 -1.20 45.19 51.21
CA GLU A 171 -1.99 45.56 50.04
C GLU A 171 -1.30 45.09 48.74
N ALA A 172 0.02 45.19 48.64
CA ALA A 172 0.80 44.64 47.52
C ALA A 172 0.80 43.10 47.45
N LYS A 173 0.71 42.38 48.58
CA LYS A 173 0.49 40.92 48.62
C LYS A 173 -0.91 40.58 48.10
N GLN A 174 -1.95 41.27 48.57
CA GLN A 174 -3.34 41.08 48.13
C GLN A 174 -3.52 41.35 46.62
N TYR A 175 -2.87 42.38 46.08
CA TYR A 175 -2.90 42.66 44.65
C TYR A 175 -2.22 41.57 43.81
N ARG A 176 -1.07 41.02 44.26
CA ARG A 176 -0.41 39.87 43.61
C ARG A 176 -1.26 38.60 43.67
N GLU A 177 -1.96 38.35 44.78
CA GLU A 177 -2.94 37.26 44.83
C GLU A 177 -4.09 37.47 43.84
N PHE A 178 -4.60 38.69 43.72
CA PHE A 178 -5.65 39.01 42.74
C PHE A 178 -5.16 38.77 41.31
N GLN A 179 -3.94 39.21 40.95
CA GLN A 179 -3.30 38.91 39.67
C GLN A 179 -3.20 37.41 39.41
N ASN A 180 -2.72 36.64 40.39
CA ASN A 180 -2.62 35.18 40.30
C ASN A 180 -3.99 34.53 40.06
N ARG A 181 -5.07 35.01 40.71
CA ARG A 181 -6.45 34.54 40.46
C ARG A 181 -6.93 34.84 39.04
N GLN A 182 -6.57 36.00 38.46
CA GLN A 182 -6.91 36.31 37.05
C GLN A 182 -6.16 35.37 36.09
N VAL A 183 -4.85 35.16 36.30
CA VAL A 183 -4.02 34.23 35.53
C VAL A 183 -4.57 32.80 35.59
N GLN A 184 -4.89 32.32 36.80
CA GLN A 184 -5.45 30.99 37.03
C GLN A 184 -6.78 30.79 36.31
N SER A 185 -7.68 31.78 36.35
CA SER A 185 -8.98 31.70 35.66
C SER A 185 -8.86 31.59 34.13
N LEU A 186 -7.89 32.29 33.53
CA LEU A 186 -7.60 32.15 32.09
C LEU A 186 -6.93 30.80 31.78
N LEU A 187 -6.06 30.31 32.66
CA LEU A 187 -5.37 29.03 32.52
C LEU A 187 -6.35 27.87 32.50
N GLU A 188 -7.27 27.80 33.47
CA GLU A 188 -8.31 26.76 33.53
C GLU A 188 -9.19 26.74 32.28
N LEU A 189 -9.60 27.90 31.77
CA LEU A 189 -10.35 27.98 30.50
C LEU A 189 -9.52 27.43 29.33
N ARG A 190 -8.23 27.79 29.25
CA ARG A 190 -7.37 27.42 28.13
C ARG A 190 -6.94 25.95 28.18
N GLU A 191 -6.70 25.39 29.36
CA GLU A 191 -6.45 23.94 29.52
C GLU A 191 -7.69 23.12 29.12
N ALA A 192 -8.88 23.55 29.54
CA ALA A 192 -10.12 22.89 29.11
C ALA A 192 -10.35 22.98 27.59
N GLN A 193 -9.91 24.07 26.94
CA GLN A 193 -9.91 24.19 25.47
C GLN A 193 -8.91 23.23 24.82
N ALA A 194 -7.68 23.17 25.33
CA ALA A 194 -6.62 22.28 24.85
C ALA A 194 -7.00 20.80 25.00
N ASP A 195 -7.65 20.40 26.11
CA ASP A 195 -8.16 19.04 26.31
C ASP A 195 -9.21 18.66 25.25
N VAL A 196 -10.13 19.57 24.92
CA VAL A 196 -11.16 19.32 23.89
C VAL A 196 -10.55 19.25 22.49
N GLU A 197 -9.60 20.12 22.18
CA GLU A 197 -8.86 20.09 20.91
C GLU A 197 -8.04 18.81 20.77
N THR A 198 -7.31 18.41 21.82
CA THR A 198 -6.50 17.18 21.86
C THR A 198 -7.38 15.95 21.62
N LYS A 199 -8.48 15.82 22.36
CA LYS A 199 -9.46 14.73 22.18
C LYS A 199 -10.01 14.71 20.75
N ARG A 200 -10.31 15.87 20.15
CA ARG A 200 -10.82 15.93 18.77
C ARG A 200 -9.75 15.55 17.73
N LYS A 201 -8.52 16.04 17.87
CA LYS A 201 -7.40 15.69 16.97
C LYS A 201 -7.12 14.17 17.02
N LEU A 202 -7.10 13.57 18.22
CA LEU A 202 -6.92 12.12 18.40
C LEU A 202 -8.07 11.31 17.74
N GLU A 203 -9.31 11.73 17.91
CA GLU A 203 -10.46 11.11 17.24
C GLU A 203 -10.38 11.23 15.72
N HIS A 204 -10.00 12.40 15.21
CA HIS A 204 -9.78 12.64 13.77
C HIS A 204 -8.68 11.74 13.21
N LEU A 205 -7.55 11.59 13.90
CA LEU A 205 -6.46 10.71 13.51
C LEU A 205 -6.92 9.24 13.45
N ARG A 206 -7.63 8.75 14.49
CA ARG A 206 -8.21 7.40 14.52
C ARG A 206 -9.19 7.17 13.37
N GLN A 207 -10.10 8.12 13.10
CA GLN A 207 -11.04 8.06 11.99
C GLN A 207 -10.34 8.02 10.64
N ALA A 208 -9.29 8.83 10.46
CA ALA A 208 -8.50 8.86 9.23
C ALA A 208 -7.72 7.55 9.03
N HIS A 209 -7.12 7.01 10.09
CA HIS A 209 -6.41 5.74 10.05
C HIS A 209 -7.35 4.57 9.69
N GLN A 210 -8.48 4.44 10.40
CA GLN A 210 -9.50 3.43 10.09
C GLN A 210 -9.99 3.56 8.63
N ARG A 211 -10.29 4.79 8.18
CA ARG A 211 -10.78 5.01 6.82
C ARG A 211 -9.73 4.69 5.75
N LEU A 212 -8.45 4.90 6.03
CA LEU A 212 -7.37 4.49 5.13
C LEU A 212 -7.28 2.96 5.05
N LYS A 213 -7.39 2.26 6.18
CA LYS A 213 -7.41 0.79 6.25
C LYS A 213 -8.56 0.19 5.42
N GLU A 214 -9.75 0.77 5.51
CA GLU A 214 -10.90 0.41 4.65
C GLU A 214 -10.57 0.57 3.15
N VAL A 215 -10.03 1.73 2.74
CA VAL A 215 -9.64 2.02 1.35
C VAL A 215 -8.56 1.07 0.82
N VAL A 216 -7.60 0.69 1.66
CA VAL A 216 -6.55 -0.31 1.35
C VAL A 216 -7.19 -1.66 1.06
N LEU A 217 -8.06 -2.17 1.94
CA LEU A 217 -8.73 -3.46 1.78
C LEU A 217 -9.68 -3.50 0.56
N ASP A 218 -10.41 -2.42 0.30
CA ASP A 218 -11.26 -2.28 -0.90
C ASP A 218 -10.43 -2.32 -2.19
N THR A 219 -9.27 -1.67 -2.17
CA THR A 219 -8.35 -1.62 -3.31
C THR A 219 -7.68 -2.98 -3.53
N HIS A 220 -7.21 -3.64 -2.48
CA HIS A 220 -6.66 -5.01 -2.55
C HIS A 220 -7.69 -5.99 -3.12
N THR A 221 -8.94 -5.93 -2.65
CA THR A 221 -10.07 -6.73 -3.16
C THR A 221 -10.31 -6.46 -4.64
N THR A 222 -10.23 -5.20 -5.07
CA THR A 222 -10.39 -4.79 -6.47
C THR A 222 -9.22 -5.28 -7.34
N GLN A 223 -7.98 -5.20 -6.85
CA GLN A 223 -6.81 -5.76 -7.52
C GLN A 223 -6.93 -7.28 -7.69
N PHE A 224 -7.39 -8.03 -6.69
CA PHE A 224 -7.58 -9.48 -6.80
C PHE A 224 -8.65 -9.87 -7.84
N LYS A 225 -9.74 -9.11 -7.96
CA LYS A 225 -10.75 -9.34 -9.00
C LYS A 225 -10.13 -9.16 -10.40
N ARG A 226 -9.45 -8.04 -10.63
CA ARG A 226 -8.72 -7.75 -11.88
C ARG A 226 -7.65 -8.81 -12.18
N LEU A 227 -6.90 -9.26 -11.18
CA LEU A 227 -5.88 -10.32 -11.33
C LEU A 227 -6.51 -11.66 -11.76
N LYS A 228 -7.65 -12.05 -11.18
CA LYS A 228 -8.36 -13.28 -11.60
C LYS A 228 -8.85 -13.17 -13.05
N GLU A 229 -9.46 -12.05 -13.43
CA GLU A 229 -9.88 -11.77 -14.81
C GLU A 229 -8.69 -11.72 -15.79
N LEU A 230 -7.51 -11.35 -15.32
CA LEU A 230 -6.28 -11.30 -16.09
C LEU A 230 -5.68 -12.71 -16.26
N ASN A 231 -5.62 -13.52 -15.19
CA ASN A 231 -5.20 -14.92 -15.24
C ASN A 231 -6.02 -15.72 -16.28
N GLU A 232 -7.34 -15.52 -16.31
CA GLU A 232 -8.26 -16.16 -17.27
C GLU A 232 -8.05 -15.70 -18.71
N ARG A 233 -7.63 -14.44 -18.92
CA ARG A 233 -7.28 -13.93 -20.26
C ARG A 233 -5.98 -14.55 -20.77
N GLU A 234 -4.95 -14.58 -19.94
CA GLU A 234 -3.65 -15.21 -20.24
C GLU A 234 -3.80 -16.70 -20.57
N LYS A 235 -4.62 -17.44 -19.83
CA LYS A 235 -4.90 -18.86 -20.10
C LYS A 235 -5.57 -19.06 -21.46
N LYS A 236 -6.52 -18.20 -21.83
CA LYS A 236 -7.17 -18.19 -23.16
C LYS A 236 -6.20 -17.79 -24.28
N GLU A 237 -5.23 -16.91 -23.99
CA GLU A 237 -4.21 -16.48 -24.93
C GLU A 237 -3.17 -17.58 -25.21
N LEU A 238 -2.62 -18.20 -24.16
CA LEU A 238 -1.73 -19.34 -24.28
C LEU A 238 -2.38 -20.47 -25.10
N GLN A 239 -3.65 -20.80 -24.81
CA GLN A 239 -4.39 -21.82 -25.56
C GLN A 239 -4.49 -21.46 -27.05
N LYS A 240 -4.84 -20.20 -27.39
CA LYS A 240 -4.88 -19.73 -28.79
C LYS A 240 -3.51 -19.83 -29.47
N ILE A 241 -2.42 -19.56 -28.77
CA ILE A 241 -1.05 -19.66 -29.32
C ILE A 241 -0.69 -21.13 -29.61
N LEU A 242 -0.97 -22.03 -28.67
CA LEU A 242 -0.73 -23.47 -28.82
C LEU A 242 -1.55 -24.09 -29.96
N ASP A 243 -2.82 -23.70 -30.09
CA ASP A 243 -3.71 -24.22 -31.14
C ASP A 243 -3.34 -23.67 -32.52
N ARG A 244 -2.89 -22.40 -32.62
CA ARG A 244 -2.28 -21.86 -33.85
C ARG A 244 -1.02 -22.64 -34.23
N LYS A 245 -0.11 -22.90 -33.27
CA LYS A 245 1.12 -23.69 -33.50
C LYS A 245 0.79 -25.09 -34.02
N ARG A 246 -0.19 -25.77 -33.41
CA ARG A 246 -0.69 -27.09 -33.87
C ARG A 246 -1.25 -27.02 -35.29
N ASN A 247 -2.10 -26.04 -35.59
CA ASN A 247 -2.73 -25.92 -36.91
C ASN A 247 -1.70 -25.61 -38.01
N ASN A 248 -0.67 -24.83 -37.72
CA ASN A 248 0.45 -24.59 -38.64
C ASN A 248 1.21 -25.90 -38.92
N SER A 249 1.59 -26.65 -37.87
CA SER A 249 2.29 -27.94 -38.01
C SER A 249 1.46 -29.00 -38.77
N ILE A 250 0.15 -29.06 -38.53
CA ILE A 250 -0.77 -29.92 -39.31
C ILE A 250 -0.79 -29.50 -40.79
N SER A 251 -0.77 -28.19 -41.07
CA SER A 251 -0.79 -27.66 -42.44
C SER A 251 0.51 -27.96 -43.19
N GLU A 252 1.65 -27.87 -42.51
CA GLU A 252 2.96 -28.29 -43.03
C GLU A 252 2.96 -29.80 -43.36
N ALA A 253 2.58 -30.67 -42.41
CA ALA A 253 2.56 -32.12 -42.61
C ALA A 253 1.62 -32.58 -43.74
N LYS A 254 0.49 -31.88 -43.95
CA LYS A 254 -0.45 -32.17 -45.05
C LYS A 254 0.17 -32.11 -46.45
N THR A 255 1.31 -31.44 -46.63
CA THR A 255 2.02 -31.33 -47.92
C THR A 255 2.82 -32.58 -48.32
N ARG A 256 3.03 -33.54 -47.40
CA ARG A 256 3.96 -34.67 -47.59
C ARG A 256 3.34 -35.90 -48.29
N GLU A 257 4.00 -37.05 -48.21
CA GLU A 257 3.61 -38.30 -48.90
C GLU A 257 2.56 -39.11 -48.12
N LYS A 258 1.62 -39.77 -48.81
CA LYS A 258 0.36 -40.29 -48.24
C LYS A 258 0.51 -41.16 -46.98
N HIS A 259 1.45 -42.11 -46.95
CA HIS A 259 1.68 -42.98 -45.77
C HIS A 259 2.45 -42.29 -44.63
N LYS A 260 3.24 -41.25 -44.93
CA LYS A 260 3.96 -40.47 -43.90
C LYS A 260 3.01 -39.53 -43.14
N LYS A 261 1.95 -39.03 -43.80
CA LYS A 261 0.95 -38.10 -43.20
C LYS A 261 0.28 -38.64 -41.94
N GLU A 262 -0.04 -39.93 -41.90
CA GLU A 262 -0.79 -40.52 -40.77
C GLU A 262 0.07 -40.63 -39.51
N VAL A 263 1.32 -41.10 -39.67
CA VAL A 263 2.32 -41.14 -38.59
C VAL A 263 2.65 -39.73 -38.10
N GLU A 264 2.92 -38.79 -39.01
CA GLU A 264 3.19 -37.38 -38.64
C GLU A 264 2.00 -36.73 -37.91
N LEU A 265 0.76 -36.97 -38.34
CA LEU A 265 -0.44 -36.40 -37.71
C LEU A 265 -0.66 -36.96 -36.29
N THR A 266 -0.44 -38.26 -36.07
CA THR A 266 -0.54 -38.85 -34.72
C THR A 266 0.55 -38.33 -33.80
N GLU A 267 1.77 -38.14 -34.31
CA GLU A 267 2.88 -37.54 -33.55
C GLU A 267 2.60 -36.07 -33.19
N ILE A 268 2.10 -35.26 -34.13
CA ILE A 268 1.74 -33.84 -33.89
C ILE A 268 0.67 -33.72 -32.81
N ASN A 269 -0.35 -34.59 -32.82
CA ASN A 269 -1.39 -34.60 -31.80
C ASN A 269 -0.83 -35.01 -30.42
N ARG A 270 0.00 -36.07 -30.37
CA ARG A 270 0.67 -36.50 -29.13
C ARG A 270 1.54 -35.37 -28.56
N ARG A 271 2.30 -34.68 -29.41
CA ARG A 271 3.16 -33.55 -29.04
C ARG A 271 2.34 -32.36 -28.55
N HIS A 272 1.28 -31.96 -29.24
CA HIS A 272 0.40 -30.85 -28.80
C HIS A 272 -0.24 -31.12 -27.44
N ILE A 273 -0.71 -32.34 -27.18
CA ILE A 273 -1.26 -32.70 -25.86
C ILE A 273 -0.19 -32.54 -24.78
N THR A 274 1.00 -33.12 -24.98
CA THR A 274 2.10 -33.05 -24.01
C THR A 274 2.60 -31.62 -23.80
N GLU A 275 2.81 -30.85 -24.87
CA GLU A 275 3.25 -29.46 -24.79
C GLU A 275 2.20 -28.56 -24.13
N SER A 276 0.91 -28.76 -24.42
CA SER A 276 -0.16 -27.93 -23.88
C SER A 276 -0.32 -28.14 -22.38
N VAL A 277 -0.36 -29.41 -21.92
CA VAL A 277 -0.42 -29.72 -20.48
C VAL A 277 0.77 -29.13 -19.72
N ASN A 278 1.98 -29.28 -20.26
CA ASN A 278 3.19 -28.71 -19.64
C ASN A 278 3.18 -27.17 -19.63
N SER A 279 2.72 -26.52 -20.70
CA SER A 279 2.69 -25.05 -20.80
C SER A 279 1.61 -24.44 -19.91
N ILE A 280 0.42 -25.06 -19.84
CA ILE A 280 -0.66 -24.66 -18.92
C ILE A 280 -0.18 -24.77 -17.48
N ARG A 281 0.43 -25.90 -17.10
CA ARG A 281 0.99 -26.09 -15.75
C ARG A 281 2.02 -25.01 -15.40
N ARG A 282 2.94 -24.69 -16.31
CA ARG A 282 3.96 -23.65 -16.09
C ARG A 282 3.35 -22.25 -15.97
N LEU A 283 2.30 -21.94 -16.76
CA LEU A 283 1.55 -20.70 -16.62
C LEU A 283 0.86 -20.62 -15.25
N GLU A 284 0.22 -21.70 -14.81
CA GLU A 284 -0.46 -21.76 -13.50
C GLU A 284 0.53 -21.63 -12.33
N GLU A 285 1.70 -22.27 -12.42
CA GLU A 285 2.82 -22.11 -11.46
C GLU A 285 3.29 -20.65 -11.40
N ALA A 286 3.48 -19.99 -12.55
CA ALA A 286 3.93 -18.59 -12.61
C ALA A 286 2.83 -17.58 -12.19
N GLN A 287 1.57 -17.83 -12.52
CA GLN A 287 0.41 -17.06 -12.03
C GLN A 287 0.27 -17.17 -10.51
N LYS A 288 0.50 -18.36 -9.93
CA LYS A 288 0.54 -18.56 -8.48
C LYS A 288 1.66 -17.73 -7.83
N GLN A 289 2.87 -17.76 -8.39
CA GLN A 289 3.99 -16.94 -7.90
C GLN A 289 3.73 -15.43 -8.04
N ARG A 290 3.03 -14.97 -9.08
CA ARG A 290 2.60 -13.56 -9.20
C ARG A 290 1.56 -13.21 -8.13
N HIS A 291 0.60 -14.10 -7.87
CA HIS A 291 -0.39 -13.92 -6.81
C HIS A 291 0.26 -13.84 -5.43
N GLU A 292 1.20 -14.74 -5.11
CA GLU A 292 1.96 -14.74 -3.86
C GLU A 292 2.77 -13.45 -3.67
N ARG A 293 3.46 -12.98 -4.73
CA ARG A 293 4.17 -11.68 -4.72
C ARG A 293 3.23 -10.50 -4.48
N LEU A 294 2.05 -10.49 -5.11
CA LEU A 294 1.05 -9.44 -4.89
C LEU A 294 0.52 -9.47 -3.45
N VAL A 295 0.20 -10.65 -2.93
CA VAL A 295 -0.25 -10.83 -1.53
C VAL A 295 0.82 -10.34 -0.54
N ALA A 296 2.09 -10.68 -0.74
CA ALA A 296 3.19 -10.22 0.10
C ALA A 296 3.35 -8.69 0.06
N GLY A 297 3.31 -8.09 -1.13
CA GLY A 297 3.38 -6.62 -1.28
C GLY A 297 2.17 -5.90 -0.65
N GLN A 298 0.97 -6.47 -0.75
CA GLN A 298 -0.23 -5.96 -0.10
C GLN A 298 -0.16 -6.09 1.44
N GLN A 299 0.42 -7.17 1.96
CA GLN A 299 0.69 -7.32 3.40
C GLN A 299 1.70 -6.27 3.88
N GLN A 300 2.75 -5.99 3.10
CA GLN A 300 3.73 -4.94 3.42
C GLN A 300 3.07 -3.55 3.51
N VAL A 301 2.14 -3.21 2.61
CA VAL A 301 1.38 -1.94 2.68
C VAL A 301 0.51 -1.86 3.94
N LEU A 302 -0.14 -2.97 4.34
CA LEU A 302 -0.92 -3.03 5.58
C LEU A 302 -0.02 -2.92 6.83
N GLN A 303 1.14 -3.59 6.85
CA GLN A 303 2.09 -3.51 7.94
C GLN A 303 2.66 -2.10 8.10
N GLN A 304 3.04 -1.43 7.01
CA GLN A 304 3.49 -0.03 7.03
C GLN A 304 2.43 0.88 7.66
N LEU A 305 1.16 0.69 7.28
CA LEU A 305 0.04 1.43 7.85
C LEU A 305 -0.10 1.18 9.37
N GLU A 306 -0.04 -0.08 9.82
CA GLU A 306 -0.15 -0.44 11.25
C GLU A 306 1.05 0.06 12.07
N GLU A 307 2.25 0.13 11.48
CA GLU A 307 3.44 0.69 12.13
C GLU A 307 3.48 2.23 12.15
N GLU A 308 2.74 2.90 11.27
CA GLU A 308 2.60 4.37 11.24
C GLU A 308 1.62 4.89 12.31
N GLU A 309 0.54 4.15 12.60
CA GLU A 309 -0.49 4.55 13.58
C GLU A 309 0.08 4.97 14.96
N PRO A 310 0.89 4.14 15.65
CA PRO A 310 1.41 4.49 16.97
C PRO A 310 2.40 5.67 16.91
N LYS A 311 3.13 5.82 15.79
CA LYS A 311 4.09 6.93 15.60
C LYS A 311 3.34 8.27 15.50
N LEU A 312 2.27 8.31 14.69
CA LEU A 312 1.42 9.49 14.54
C LEU A 312 0.65 9.81 15.82
N LEU A 313 0.16 8.80 16.55
CA LEU A 313 -0.51 8.99 17.84
C LEU A 313 0.45 9.55 18.90
N ALA A 314 1.68 9.04 18.98
CA ALA A 314 2.70 9.52 19.90
C ALA A 314 3.10 10.97 19.59
N GLN A 315 3.39 11.28 18.32
CA GLN A 315 3.72 12.65 17.86
C GLN A 315 2.60 13.64 18.20
N LEU A 316 1.36 13.33 17.83
CA LEU A 316 0.21 14.20 18.12
C LEU A 316 -0.02 14.39 19.63
N THR A 317 0.19 13.34 20.44
CA THR A 317 0.07 13.43 21.90
C THR A 317 1.16 14.33 22.49
N GLN A 318 2.41 14.18 22.04
CA GLN A 318 3.54 15.02 22.44
C GLN A 318 3.31 16.49 22.05
N GLU A 319 2.91 16.78 20.81
CA GLU A 319 2.61 18.15 20.35
C GLU A 319 1.52 18.82 21.22
N CYS A 320 0.51 18.07 21.64
CA CYS A 320 -0.54 18.57 22.52
C CYS A 320 -0.05 18.79 23.97
N GLN A 321 0.88 17.96 24.46
CA GLN A 321 1.54 18.15 25.76
C GLN A 321 2.43 19.39 25.75
N GLU A 322 3.29 19.56 24.74
CA GLU A 322 4.13 20.75 24.57
C GLU A 322 3.32 22.05 24.48
N GLN A 323 2.16 22.02 23.81
CA GLN A 323 1.22 23.15 23.76
C GLN A 323 0.64 23.45 25.16
N ARG A 324 0.34 22.43 25.97
CA ARG A 324 -0.14 22.62 27.35
C ARG A 324 0.94 23.17 28.28
N GLU A 325 2.18 22.72 28.16
CA GLU A 325 3.29 23.16 29.02
C GLU A 325 3.68 24.64 28.79
N ARG A 326 3.53 25.14 27.57
CA ARG A 326 3.80 26.56 27.22
C ARG A 326 2.71 27.50 27.74
N LEU A 327 1.49 26.99 27.92
CA LEU A 327 0.28 27.76 28.18
C LEU A 327 0.32 28.66 29.43
N PRO A 328 0.84 28.24 30.61
CA PRO A 328 0.91 29.12 31.78
C PRO A 328 1.81 30.35 31.55
N GLN A 329 2.88 30.18 30.78
CA GLN A 329 3.83 31.24 30.46
C GLN A 329 3.26 32.21 29.42
N GLU A 330 2.55 31.69 28.41
CA GLU A 330 1.82 32.50 27.44
C GLU A 330 0.76 33.38 28.11
N ILE A 331 0.01 32.82 29.08
CA ILE A 331 -1.03 33.55 29.79
C ILE A 331 -0.47 34.66 30.68
N ARG A 332 0.65 34.42 31.37
CA ARG A 332 1.39 35.46 32.12
C ARG A 332 1.85 36.58 31.19
N ARG A 333 2.45 36.26 30.05
CA ARG A 333 2.80 37.25 29.01
C ARG A 333 1.58 38.05 28.55
N CYS A 334 0.44 37.40 28.28
CA CYS A 334 -0.78 38.06 27.80
C CYS A 334 -1.49 38.96 28.83
N LEU A 335 -1.45 38.63 30.13
CA LEU A 335 -2.18 39.38 31.17
C LEU A 335 -1.30 40.35 31.96
N LEU A 336 -0.04 40.00 32.20
CA LEU A 336 0.86 40.74 33.08
C LEU A 336 1.97 41.49 32.32
N GLY A 337 2.20 41.17 31.05
CA GLY A 337 3.31 41.71 30.27
C GLY A 337 4.68 41.17 30.71
N GLU A 338 4.72 40.09 31.51
CA GLU A 338 5.95 39.46 32.01
C GLU A 338 6.77 38.85 30.85
N THR A 339 7.63 39.65 30.21
CA THR A 339 8.72 39.13 29.38
C THR A 339 9.72 38.37 30.24
N ALA A 340 10.36 37.34 29.68
CA ALA A 340 11.38 36.54 30.38
C ALA A 340 12.65 37.34 30.74
N GLU A 341 12.79 38.55 30.19
CA GLU A 341 13.78 39.54 30.58
C GLU A 341 13.03 40.72 31.20
N GLY A 342 13.32 41.01 32.48
CA GLY A 342 12.70 42.11 33.21
C GLY A 342 13.50 43.39 33.05
N LEU A 343 12.93 44.40 32.39
CA LEU A 343 13.30 45.82 32.49
C LEU A 343 12.26 46.68 31.75
N GLY A 344 11.74 47.72 32.41
CA GLY A 344 11.08 48.86 31.77
C GLY A 344 9.54 48.92 31.84
N ASP A 345 9.04 49.99 32.46
CA ASP A 345 7.64 50.43 32.38
C ASP A 345 7.22 50.76 30.94
N GLY A 346 6.00 50.35 30.54
CA GLY A 346 5.41 50.81 29.27
C GLY A 346 4.17 49.99 28.85
N PRO A 347 2.98 50.60 28.67
CA PRO A 347 1.78 49.86 28.27
C PRO A 347 1.77 49.59 26.75
N LEU A 348 2.40 48.49 26.32
CA LEU A 348 2.32 48.03 24.93
C LEU A 348 1.19 47.02 24.73
N VAL A 349 0.07 47.51 24.20
CA VAL A 349 -0.98 46.68 23.60
C VAL A 349 -0.43 46.02 22.34
N ALA A 350 0.20 44.85 22.50
CA ALA A 350 0.75 44.04 21.41
C ALA A 350 0.10 42.64 21.35
N CYS A 351 -1.19 42.53 21.66
CA CYS A 351 -1.97 41.30 21.49
C CYS A 351 -2.60 41.20 20.08
N ALA A 352 -1.75 41.29 19.05
CA ALA A 352 -2.11 41.04 17.66
C ALA A 352 -0.90 40.47 16.89
N SER A 353 -0.53 39.22 17.17
CA SER A 353 0.43 38.48 16.34
C SER A 353 -0.14 37.13 15.91
N ASN A 354 0.01 36.87 14.61
CA ASN A 354 -0.76 35.92 13.82
C ASN A 354 -0.41 34.44 14.05
N GLY A 355 -1.43 33.60 14.01
CA GLY A 355 -1.30 32.17 13.70
C GLY A 355 -1.78 31.87 12.27
N HIS A 356 -1.13 32.46 11.25
CA HIS A 356 -1.35 32.08 9.85
C HIS A 356 -0.23 31.13 9.42
N ALA A 357 -0.61 29.91 9.03
CA ALA A 357 0.33 28.95 8.44
C ALA A 357 0.77 29.43 7.04
N PRO A 358 2.05 29.27 6.65
CA PRO A 358 2.50 29.61 5.32
C PRO A 358 2.01 28.56 4.32
N GLY A 359 1.05 28.95 3.47
CA GLY A 359 0.71 28.19 2.28
C GLY A 359 1.84 28.31 1.25
N SER A 360 2.45 27.18 0.87
CA SER A 360 3.46 27.17 -0.19
C SER A 360 2.79 27.40 -1.55
N GLY A 361 3.05 28.57 -2.13
CA GLY A 361 2.59 28.95 -3.48
C GLY A 361 3.78 29.42 -4.31
N GLY A 362 4.45 28.47 -4.96
CA GLY A 362 5.55 28.77 -5.89
C GLY A 362 5.02 29.30 -7.21
N HIS A 363 5.24 30.58 -7.49
CA HIS A 363 5.10 31.14 -8.84
C HIS A 363 6.28 30.70 -9.71
N LEU A 364 6.02 30.42 -10.99
CA LEU A 364 6.99 30.59 -12.07
C LEU A 364 6.48 31.63 -13.06
N SER A 365 7.40 32.48 -13.52
CA SER A 365 7.21 33.58 -14.49
C SER A 365 6.63 33.09 -15.82
N SER A 366 5.65 33.79 -16.40
CA SER A 366 5.82 34.97 -17.29
C SER A 366 6.26 34.64 -18.71
N ALA A 367 5.38 34.90 -19.68
CA ALA A 367 5.69 35.47 -21.00
C ALA A 367 4.39 35.94 -21.68
N ASP A 368 4.48 36.99 -22.48
CA ASP A 368 3.36 37.65 -23.18
C ASP A 368 2.83 36.84 -24.38
N SER A 369 1.56 37.07 -24.77
CA SER A 369 1.23 37.76 -26.04
C SER A 369 -0.26 37.68 -26.40
N GLU A 370 -0.80 38.85 -26.73
CA GLU A 370 -1.75 39.17 -27.82
C GLU A 370 -2.92 38.23 -28.21
N SER A 371 -4.12 38.81 -28.11
CA SER A 371 -5.02 39.03 -29.25
C SER A 371 -5.32 37.88 -30.23
N GLN A 372 -6.54 37.32 -30.17
CA GLN A 372 -7.56 37.61 -31.20
C GLN A 372 -8.94 37.03 -30.82
N GLU A 373 -9.98 37.77 -31.17
CA GLU A 373 -11.31 37.21 -31.39
C GLU A 373 -11.28 36.34 -32.65
N GLU A 374 -11.79 35.11 -32.61
CA GLU A 374 -12.45 34.57 -33.79
C GLU A 374 -13.72 33.79 -33.43
N ASN A 375 -14.82 34.29 -33.97
CA ASN A 375 -16.12 33.68 -34.03
C ASN A 375 -16.14 32.73 -35.23
N THR A 376 -16.38 31.43 -35.04
CA THR A 376 -16.94 30.60 -36.11
C THR A 376 -17.73 29.41 -35.56
N GLN A 377 -18.78 29.07 -36.31
CA GLN A 377 -19.68 27.96 -36.08
C GLN A 377 -19.05 26.64 -36.55
N LEU A 378 -19.39 25.53 -35.89
CA LEU A 378 -20.02 24.34 -36.52
C LEU A 378 -20.61 23.42 -35.45
#